data_AF-A0A944CH88-F1
#
_entry.id   AF-A0A944CH88-F1
#
_cell.length_a   1.000
_cell.length_b   1.000
_cell.length_c   1.000
_cell.angle_alpha   90.00
_cell.angle_beta   90.00
_cell.angle_gamma   90.00
#
_symmetry.space_group_name_H-M   'P 1'
#
loop_
_entity.id
_entity.type
_entity.pdbx_description
1 polymer ?
#
loop_
_entity_poly.entity_id
_entity_poly.type
_entity_poly.pdbx_seq_one_letter_code
_entity_poly.pdbx_strand_id
1 'polypeptide(L)'
;MRGFDLSIDGFWRSFAVIFLLVPLFVVSSLAERKLLLDETEFLPAGAFWLAQFTSLGLDWVALPLLLAGLAKPLGISAGYVPFIVARNWTSLLAALPYVFVGLLYLAGLIAPGIMVLLSLVTLIVVIWYRFIIARVALQASMSMTIGVVILDIILSLLIGELAGRIWGL
;
A
#
# COMPACT_ATOMS: atom_id res chain seq x y z
N MET A 1 15.51 1.69 12.17
CA MET A 1 14.88 1.89 13.50
C MET A 1 15.36 3.16 14.21
N ARG A 2 16.67 3.45 14.31
CA ARG A 2 17.19 4.65 15.02
C ARG A 2 16.68 6.02 14.51
N GLY A 3 16.24 6.11 13.26
CA GLY A 3 15.69 7.35 12.68
C GLY A 3 14.17 7.53 12.84
N PHE A 4 13.49 6.61 13.53
CA PHE A 4 12.04 6.69 13.75
C PHE A 4 11.73 7.05 15.20
N ASP A 5 10.71 7.89 15.40
CA ASP A 5 10.10 8.09 16.71
C ASP A 5 9.18 6.92 17.02
N LEU A 6 9.63 6.04 17.93
CA LEU A 6 8.93 4.82 18.33
C LEU A 6 8.06 5.00 19.58
N SER A 7 7.87 6.24 20.03
CA SER A 7 6.92 6.56 21.11
C SER A 7 5.47 6.34 20.66
N ILE A 8 4.55 6.36 21.62
CA ILE A 8 3.11 6.32 21.31
C ILE A 8 2.66 7.54 20.49
N ASP A 9 3.26 8.70 20.71
CA ASP A 9 2.97 9.88 19.89
C ASP A 9 3.55 9.72 18.48
N GLY A 10 4.76 9.16 18.37
CA GLY A 10 5.38 8.81 17.10
C GLY A 10 4.53 7.84 16.28
N PHE A 11 3.90 6.87 16.94
CA PHE A 11 2.92 5.96 16.34
C PHE A 11 1.77 6.73 15.68
N TRP A 12 1.07 7.60 16.42
CA TRP A 12 -0.05 8.36 15.87
C TRP A 12 0.39 9.35 14.78
N ARG A 13 1.53 10.03 14.96
CA ARG A 13 2.09 10.92 13.95
C ARG A 13 2.43 10.18 12.65
N SER A 14 2.84 8.91 12.72
CA SER A 14 3.16 8.14 11.52
C SER A 14 1.94 7.94 10.60
N PHE A 15 0.72 7.94 11.11
CA PHE A 15 -0.48 7.84 10.26
C PHE A 15 -0.69 9.07 9.39
N ALA A 16 -0.20 10.25 9.80
CA ALA A 16 -0.26 11.47 9.01
C ALA A 16 0.58 11.39 7.72
N VAL A 17 1.46 10.37 7.58
CA VAL A 17 2.19 10.11 6.32
C VAL A 17 1.23 9.86 5.16
N ILE A 18 -0.03 9.46 5.41
CA ILE A 18 -1.04 9.34 4.35
C ILE A 18 -1.20 10.64 3.55
N PHE A 19 -1.10 11.81 4.17
CA PHE A 19 -1.23 13.09 3.47
C PHE A 19 -0.08 13.34 2.49
N LEU A 20 1.12 12.83 2.81
CA LEU A 20 2.27 12.85 1.90
C LEU A 20 2.15 11.78 0.81
N LEU A 21 1.45 10.68 1.10
CA LEU A 21 1.23 9.59 0.17
C LEU A 21 0.14 9.90 -0.86
N VAL A 22 -0.91 10.64 -0.49
CA VAL A 22 -2.03 11.02 -1.36
C VAL A 22 -1.58 11.57 -2.72
N PRO A 23 -0.65 12.55 -2.85
CA PRO A 23 -0.22 13.02 -4.17
C PRO A 23 0.47 11.92 -5.01
N LEU A 24 1.26 11.04 -4.39
CA LEU A 24 1.88 9.89 -5.07
C LEU A 24 0.84 8.87 -5.52
N PHE A 25 -0.16 8.62 -4.67
CA PHE A 25 -1.29 7.75 -4.97
C PHE A 25 -2.09 8.29 -6.16
N VAL A 26 -2.45 9.57 -6.17
CA VAL A 26 -3.19 10.21 -7.26
C VAL A 26 -2.48 10.05 -8.61
N VAL A 27 -1.17 10.22 -8.66
CA VAL A 27 -0.41 10.02 -9.91
C VAL A 27 -0.50 8.57 -10.40
N SER A 28 -0.34 7.60 -9.50
CA SER A 28 -0.45 6.17 -9.84
C SER A 28 -1.88 5.83 -10.30
N SER A 29 -2.91 6.33 -9.61
CA SER A 29 -4.32 6.12 -9.96
C SER A 29 -4.70 6.80 -11.28
N LEU A 30 -4.08 7.93 -11.64
CA LEU A 30 -4.27 8.55 -12.96
C LEU A 30 -3.75 7.63 -14.09
N ALA A 31 -2.59 7.01 -13.88
CA ALA A 31 -2.02 6.06 -14.83
C ALA A 31 -2.91 4.83 -14.98
N GLU A 32 -3.38 4.26 -13.86
CA GLU A 32 -4.34 3.15 -13.85
C GLU A 32 -5.64 3.50 -14.56
N ARG A 33 -6.21 4.68 -14.29
CA ARG A 33 -7.43 5.14 -14.95
C ARG A 33 -7.27 5.23 -16.46
N LYS A 34 -6.13 5.76 -16.93
CA LYS A 34 -5.80 5.83 -18.36
C LYS A 34 -5.72 4.42 -18.96
N LEU A 35 -5.07 3.49 -18.27
CA LEU A 35 -4.97 2.09 -18.69
C LEU A 35 -6.36 1.43 -18.82
N LEU A 36 -7.25 1.63 -17.85
CA LEU A 36 -8.61 1.09 -17.89
C LEU A 36 -9.46 1.70 -19.00
N LEU A 37 -9.28 2.99 -19.30
CA LEU A 37 -9.97 3.66 -20.41
C LEU A 37 -9.45 3.23 -21.79
N ASP A 38 -8.20 2.76 -21.89
CA ASP A 38 -7.70 2.14 -23.13
C ASP A 38 -8.38 0.79 -23.40
N GLU A 39 -8.92 0.13 -22.35
CA GLU A 39 -9.57 -1.19 -22.43
C GLU A 39 -11.11 -1.14 -22.38
N THR A 40 -11.69 -0.04 -21.89
CA THR A 40 -13.14 0.11 -21.68
C THR A 40 -13.69 1.37 -22.32
N GLU A 41 -14.90 1.29 -22.91
CA GLU A 41 -15.52 2.46 -23.56
C GLU A 41 -15.98 3.54 -22.56
N PHE A 42 -16.24 3.18 -21.30
CA PHE A 42 -16.76 4.09 -20.30
C PHE A 42 -16.35 3.72 -18.87
N LEU A 43 -15.67 4.64 -18.19
CA LEU A 43 -15.32 4.55 -16.76
C LEU A 43 -15.79 5.82 -16.03
N PRO A 44 -16.85 5.75 -15.20
CA PRO A 44 -17.35 6.92 -14.49
C PRO A 44 -16.28 7.48 -13.55
N ALA A 45 -15.84 8.72 -13.82
CA ALA A 45 -14.76 9.36 -13.07
C ALA A 45 -15.03 9.43 -11.56
N GLY A 46 -16.28 9.73 -11.18
CA GLY A 46 -16.71 9.80 -9.79
C GLY A 46 -16.60 8.46 -9.07
N ALA A 47 -17.14 7.39 -9.67
CA ALA A 47 -17.06 6.03 -9.13
C ALA A 47 -15.61 5.57 -8.98
N PHE A 48 -14.77 5.81 -10.01
CA PHE A 48 -13.35 5.50 -9.97
C PHE A 48 -12.64 6.14 -8.78
N TRP A 49 -12.76 7.46 -8.61
CA TRP A 49 -12.08 8.14 -7.51
C TRP A 49 -12.65 7.77 -6.14
N LEU A 50 -13.96 7.54 -6.04
CA LEU A 50 -14.58 7.07 -4.80
C LEU A 50 -14.04 5.67 -4.41
N ALA A 51 -13.91 4.76 -5.37
CA ALA A 51 -13.29 3.45 -5.15
C ALA A 51 -11.83 3.58 -4.72
N GLN A 52 -11.03 4.36 -5.45
CA GLN A 52 -9.61 4.57 -5.14
C GLN A 52 -9.39 5.15 -3.74
N PHE A 53 -10.10 6.21 -3.36
CA PHE A 53 -9.94 6.81 -2.03
C PHE A 53 -10.55 5.97 -0.90
N THR A 54 -11.61 5.19 -1.18
CA THR A 54 -12.15 4.22 -0.22
C THR A 54 -11.12 3.12 0.04
N SER A 55 -10.55 2.55 -1.02
CA SER A 55 -9.50 1.52 -0.90
C SER A 55 -8.29 2.07 -0.15
N LEU A 56 -7.78 3.25 -0.54
CA LEU A 56 -6.65 3.88 0.16
C LEU A 56 -6.91 4.04 1.67
N GLY A 57 -8.08 4.57 2.03
CA GLY A 57 -8.44 4.79 3.44
C GLY A 57 -8.53 3.49 4.24
N LEU A 58 -9.20 2.48 3.68
CA LEU A 58 -9.35 1.16 4.30
C LEU A 58 -8.01 0.43 4.41
N ASP A 59 -7.22 0.38 3.33
CA ASP A 59 -5.90 -0.27 3.30
C ASP A 59 -4.91 0.37 4.27
N TRP A 60 -5.04 1.69 4.49
CA TRP A 60 -4.18 2.40 5.43
C TRP A 60 -4.36 1.94 6.87
N VAL A 61 -5.60 1.60 7.26
CA VAL A 61 -5.95 1.28 8.65
C VAL A 61 -6.18 -0.22 8.91
N ALA A 62 -6.50 -1.01 7.88
CA ALA A 62 -6.90 -2.41 8.01
C ALA A 62 -5.84 -3.27 8.71
N LEU A 63 -4.60 -3.31 8.17
CA LEU A 63 -3.54 -4.10 8.78
C LEU A 63 -3.17 -3.59 10.19
N PRO A 64 -2.95 -2.28 10.44
CA PRO A 64 -2.67 -1.79 11.78
C PRO A 64 -3.74 -2.18 12.82
N LEU A 65 -5.03 -2.09 12.47
CA LEU A 65 -6.13 -2.44 13.38
C LEU A 65 -6.19 -3.95 13.62
N LEU A 66 -6.04 -4.75 12.57
CA LEU A 66 -6.05 -6.21 12.68
C LEU A 66 -4.87 -6.69 13.55
N LEU A 67 -3.67 -6.16 13.31
CA LEU A 67 -2.51 -6.50 14.13
C LEU A 67 -2.62 -5.96 15.55
N ALA A 68 -3.30 -4.84 15.81
CA ALA A 68 -3.54 -4.37 17.17
C ALA A 68 -4.31 -5.42 18.00
N GLY A 69 -5.35 -6.02 17.41
CA GLY A 69 -6.13 -7.09 18.04
C GLY A 69 -5.37 -8.41 18.16
N LEU A 70 -4.49 -8.72 17.20
CA LEU A 70 -3.77 -9.99 17.13
C LEU A 70 -2.37 -9.95 17.75
N ALA A 71 -1.82 -8.78 18.10
CA ALA A 71 -0.42 -8.66 18.48
C ALA A 71 -0.05 -9.52 19.70
N LYS A 72 -0.94 -9.58 20.70
CA LYS A 72 -0.74 -10.38 21.91
C LYS A 72 -0.79 -11.89 21.65
N PRO A 73 -1.85 -12.46 21.03
CA PRO A 73 -1.89 -13.90 20.76
C PRO A 73 -0.81 -14.35 19.76
N LEU A 74 -0.35 -13.47 18.89
CA LEU A 74 0.75 -13.74 17.95
C LEU A 74 2.14 -13.52 18.56
N GLY A 75 2.25 -12.99 19.78
CA GLY A 75 3.55 -12.76 20.44
C GLY A 75 4.39 -11.64 19.81
N ILE A 76 3.77 -10.70 19.09
CA ILE A 76 4.45 -9.59 18.37
C ILE A 76 4.21 -8.22 18.99
N SER A 77 3.63 -8.15 20.19
CA SER A 77 3.30 -6.88 20.87
C SER A 77 4.47 -5.89 20.98
N ALA A 78 5.68 -6.37 21.28
CA ALA A 78 6.86 -5.52 21.38
C ALA A 78 7.28 -4.90 20.03
N GLY A 79 7.04 -5.61 18.93
CA GLY A 79 7.37 -5.18 17.57
C GLY A 79 6.25 -4.41 16.87
N TYR A 80 5.04 -4.39 17.43
CA TYR A 80 3.87 -3.78 16.79
C TYR A 80 4.06 -2.29 16.49
N VAL A 81 4.32 -1.46 17.51
CA VAL A 81 4.53 -0.01 17.32
C VAL A 81 5.71 0.26 16.38
N PRO A 82 6.90 -0.34 16.59
CA PRO A 82 8.01 -0.20 15.64
C PRO A 82 7.67 -0.56 14.21
N PHE A 83 6.90 -1.63 14.01
CA PHE A 83 6.47 -2.08 12.69
C PHE A 83 5.53 -1.10 12.00
N ILE A 84 4.48 -0.62 12.69
CA ILE A 84 3.53 0.31 12.09
C ILE A 84 4.20 1.65 11.77
N VAL A 85 5.02 2.19 12.66
CA VAL A 85 5.78 3.42 12.40
C VAL A 85 6.67 3.25 11.17
N ALA A 86 7.46 2.17 11.13
CA ALA A 86 8.35 1.92 10.00
C ALA A 86 7.57 1.71 8.70
N ARG A 87 6.50 0.91 8.69
CA ARG A 87 5.62 0.67 7.54
C ARG A 87 5.06 1.98 6.98
N ASN A 88 4.55 2.84 7.85
CA ASN A 88 3.92 4.10 7.44
C ASN A 88 4.94 5.04 6.79
N TRP A 89 6.08 5.30 7.44
CA TRP A 89 7.11 6.17 6.86
C TRP A 89 7.74 5.61 5.58
N THR A 90 7.96 4.29 5.54
CA THR A 90 8.56 3.64 4.38
C THR A 90 7.60 3.46 3.21
N SER A 91 6.29 3.67 3.41
CA SER A 91 5.29 3.63 2.34
C SER A 91 5.58 4.64 1.22
N LEU A 92 6.15 5.80 1.55
CA LEU A 92 6.55 6.81 0.57
C LEU A 92 7.57 6.23 -0.41
N LEU A 93 8.60 5.57 0.11
CA LEU A 93 9.63 4.92 -0.72
C LEU A 93 9.05 3.76 -1.53
N ALA A 94 8.12 3.01 -0.96
CA ALA A 94 7.43 1.93 -1.67
C ALA A 94 6.53 2.44 -2.81
N ALA A 95 6.02 3.67 -2.72
CA ALA A 95 5.18 4.27 -3.75
C ALA A 95 5.98 4.85 -4.93
N LEU A 96 7.23 5.27 -4.71
CA LEU A 96 8.05 5.92 -5.75
C LEU A 96 8.19 5.11 -7.05
N PRO A 97 8.43 3.77 -7.03
CA PRO A 97 8.56 3.02 -8.27
C PRO A 97 7.24 2.96 -9.06
N TYR A 98 6.09 2.85 -8.39
CA TYR A 98 4.78 2.92 -9.04
C TYR A 98 4.54 4.29 -9.69
N VAL A 99 4.87 5.37 -8.97
CA VAL A 99 4.77 6.73 -9.51
C VAL A 99 5.67 6.90 -10.72
N PHE A 100 6.90 6.41 -10.65
CA PHE A 100 7.83 6.49 -11.77
C PHE A 100 7.29 5.77 -13.02
N VAL A 101 6.83 4.52 -12.87
CA VAL A 101 6.20 3.75 -13.95
C VAL A 101 4.95 4.47 -14.49
N GLY A 102 4.09 4.97 -13.61
CA GLY A 102 2.88 5.69 -13.96
C GLY A 102 3.17 6.97 -14.74
N LEU A 103 4.19 7.75 -14.34
CA LEU A 103 4.60 8.95 -15.05
C LEU A 103 5.14 8.65 -16.45
N LEU A 104 5.92 7.59 -16.62
CA LEU A 104 6.39 7.16 -17.94
C LEU A 104 5.21 6.83 -18.87
N TYR A 105 4.20 6.13 -18.36
CA TYR A 105 3.01 5.77 -19.13
C TYR A 105 2.10 6.98 -19.42
N LEU A 106 1.89 7.86 -18.43
CA LEU A 106 1.13 9.09 -18.61
C LEU A 106 1.79 10.00 -19.67
N ALA A 107 3.11 10.08 -19.68
CA ALA A 107 3.89 10.82 -20.67
C ALA A 107 3.93 10.15 -22.06
N GLY A 108 3.37 8.94 -22.22
CA GLY A 108 3.37 8.20 -23.49
C GLY A 108 4.73 7.61 -23.87
N LEU A 109 5.66 7.49 -22.92
CA LEU A 109 7.01 6.95 -23.14
C LEU A 109 7.03 5.42 -23.16
N ILE A 110 6.02 4.77 -22.58
CA ILE A 110 5.88 3.31 -22.56
C ILE A 110 4.45 2.91 -22.96
N ALA A 111 4.33 1.74 -23.60
CA ALA A 111 3.05 1.15 -23.98
C ALA A 111 2.30 0.54 -22.77
N PRO A 112 0.96 0.36 -22.85
CA PRO A 112 0.15 -0.26 -21.79
C PRO A 112 0.72 -1.57 -21.25
N GLY A 113 1.09 -2.51 -22.13
CA GLY A 113 1.66 -3.80 -21.70
C GLY A 113 2.99 -3.68 -20.94
N ILE A 114 3.80 -2.66 -21.25
CA ILE A 114 5.05 -2.39 -20.52
C ILE A 114 4.75 -1.78 -19.16
N MET A 115 3.75 -0.91 -19.04
CA MET A 115 3.29 -0.39 -17.75
C MET A 115 2.84 -1.53 -16.84
N VAL A 116 2.02 -2.47 -17.34
CA VAL A 116 1.57 -3.64 -16.58
C VAL A 116 2.74 -4.49 -16.12
N LEU A 117 3.67 -4.84 -17.02
CA LEU A 117 4.85 -5.63 -16.69
C LEU A 117 5.72 -4.95 -15.60
N LEU A 118 6.01 -3.65 -15.75
CA LEU A 118 6.82 -2.92 -14.77
C LEU A 118 6.09 -2.75 -13.44
N SER A 119 4.76 -2.67 -13.44
CA SER A 119 3.94 -2.63 -12.21
C SER A 119 3.98 -3.97 -11.48
N LEU A 120 3.98 -5.10 -12.19
CA LEU A 120 4.17 -6.43 -11.61
C LEU A 120 5.58 -6.63 -11.02
N VAL A 121 6.62 -6.17 -11.72
CA VAL A 121 7.99 -6.17 -11.19
C VAL A 121 8.08 -5.30 -9.93
N THR A 122 7.46 -4.12 -9.98
CA THR A 122 7.39 -3.21 -8.83
C THR A 122 6.70 -3.87 -7.64
N LEU A 123 5.60 -4.60 -7.88
CA LEU A 123 4.90 -5.34 -6.84
C LEU A 123 5.82 -6.34 -6.13
N ILE A 124 6.61 -7.11 -6.87
CA ILE A 124 7.57 -8.07 -6.30
C ILE A 124 8.62 -7.35 -5.43
N VAL A 125 9.16 -6.24 -5.93
CA VAL A 125 10.16 -5.42 -5.21
C VAL A 125 9.56 -4.84 -3.93
N VAL A 126 8.32 -4.32 -3.99
CA VAL A 126 7.62 -3.75 -2.83
C VAL A 126 7.28 -4.82 -1.80
N ILE A 127 6.85 -6.01 -2.22
CA ILE A 127 6.62 -7.15 -1.31
C ILE A 127 7.91 -7.52 -0.58
N TRP A 128 9.02 -7.66 -1.32
CA TRP A 128 10.32 -7.95 -0.72
C TRP A 128 10.77 -6.85 0.25
N TYR A 129 10.58 -5.58 -0.12
CA TYR A 129 10.88 -4.44 0.74
C TYR A 129 10.05 -4.44 2.02
N ARG A 130 8.72 -4.64 1.92
CA ARG A 130 7.81 -4.74 3.07
C ARG A 130 8.19 -5.91 3.97
N PHE A 131 8.61 -7.04 3.39
CA PHE A 131 9.12 -8.18 4.13
C PHE A 131 10.37 -7.82 4.95
N ILE A 132 11.34 -7.10 4.37
CA ILE A 132 12.52 -6.64 5.11
C ILE A 132 12.13 -5.73 6.27
N ILE A 133 11.22 -4.76 6.04
CA ILE A 133 10.74 -3.86 7.09
C ILE A 133 10.07 -4.67 8.21
N ALA A 134 9.21 -5.63 7.86
CA ALA A 134 8.58 -6.53 8.82
C ALA A 134 9.62 -7.36 9.60
N ARG A 135 10.63 -7.93 8.92
CA ARG A 135 11.73 -8.70 9.56
C ARG A 135 12.47 -7.87 10.61
N VAL A 136 12.80 -6.63 10.26
CA VAL A 136 13.59 -5.73 11.12
C VAL A 136 12.75 -5.17 12.26
N ALA A 137 11.48 -4.86 12.03
CA ALA A 137 10.67 -4.16 13.02
C ALA A 137 9.87 -5.08 13.94
N LEU A 138 9.30 -6.18 13.43
CA LEU A 138 8.50 -7.09 14.25
C LEU A 138 9.35 -7.96 15.18
N GLN A 139 10.62 -8.23 14.82
CA GLN A 139 11.51 -9.16 15.54
C GLN A 139 10.86 -10.55 15.75
N ALA A 140 9.92 -10.93 14.90
CA ALA A 140 9.20 -12.19 14.97
C ALA A 140 9.94 -13.32 14.26
N SER A 141 9.40 -14.54 14.33
CA SER A 141 9.88 -15.66 13.52
C SER A 141 9.75 -15.37 12.01
N MET A 142 10.49 -16.12 11.20
CA MET A 142 10.42 -16.02 9.74
C MET A 142 9.00 -16.28 9.23
N SER A 143 8.37 -17.36 9.71
CA SER A 143 7.01 -17.75 9.32
C SER A 143 5.98 -16.68 9.69
N MET A 144 6.08 -16.09 10.89
CA MET A 144 5.19 -14.99 11.29
C MET A 144 5.35 -13.78 10.38
N THR A 145 6.58 -13.41 10.05
CA THR A 145 6.84 -12.26 9.17
C THR A 145 6.22 -12.49 7.80
N ILE A 146 6.40 -13.68 7.22
CA ILE A 146 5.78 -14.07 5.95
C ILE A 146 4.24 -13.97 6.07
N GLY A 147 3.67 -14.51 7.15
CA GLY A 147 2.23 -14.47 7.40
C GLY A 147 1.68 -13.04 7.44
N VAL A 148 2.37 -12.11 8.11
CA VAL A 148 1.95 -10.69 8.15
C VAL A 148 2.00 -10.04 6.77
N VAL A 149 3.03 -10.32 5.96
CA VAL A 149 3.14 -9.75 4.61
C VAL A 149 2.07 -10.34 3.68
N ILE A 150 1.83 -11.64 3.74
CA ILE A 150 0.75 -12.28 2.97
C ILE A 150 -0.60 -11.72 3.38
N LEU A 151 -0.84 -11.52 4.68
CA LEU A 151 -2.05 -10.93 5.20
C LEU A 151 -2.27 -9.49 4.68
N ASP A 152 -1.21 -8.67 4.66
CA ASP A 152 -1.25 -7.31 4.08
C ASP A 152 -1.65 -7.33 2.60
N ILE A 153 -1.09 -8.27 1.82
CA ILE A 153 -1.44 -8.45 0.40
C ILE A 153 -2.90 -8.87 0.23
N ILE A 154 -3.36 -9.88 0.98
CA ILE A 154 -4.73 -10.38 0.90
C ILE A 154 -5.72 -9.28 1.27
N LEU A 155 -5.46 -8.53 2.35
CA LEU A 155 -6.29 -7.41 2.76
C LEU A 155 -6.38 -6.36 1.64
N SER A 156 -5.24 -5.99 1.06
CA SER A 156 -5.20 -4.98 -0.01
C SER A 156 -6.01 -5.41 -1.24
N LEU A 157 -5.90 -6.67 -1.65
CA LEU A 157 -6.66 -7.21 -2.79
C LEU A 157 -8.17 -7.26 -2.50
N LEU A 158 -8.56 -7.72 -1.31
CA LEU A 158 -9.96 -7.79 -0.90
C LEU A 158 -10.58 -6.40 -0.80
N ILE A 159 -9.86 -5.43 -0.22
CA ILE A 159 -10.33 -4.06 -0.06
C ILE A 159 -10.51 -3.39 -1.43
N GLY A 160 -9.54 -3.54 -2.34
CA GLY A 160 -9.66 -3.01 -3.71
C GLY A 160 -10.87 -3.57 -4.45
N GLU A 161 -11.05 -4.89 -4.42
CA GLU A 161 -12.20 -5.57 -5.04
C GLU A 161 -13.54 -5.11 -4.45
N LEU A 162 -13.63 -5.05 -3.12
CA LEU A 162 -14.86 -4.63 -2.43
C LEU A 162 -15.17 -3.15 -2.68
N ALA A 163 -14.15 -2.29 -2.70
CA ALA A 163 -14.32 -0.88 -3.02
C ALA A 163 -14.85 -0.70 -4.45
N GLY A 164 -14.29 -1.41 -5.43
CA GLY A 164 -14.79 -1.42 -6.81
C GLY A 164 -16.28 -1.76 -6.87
N ARG A 165 -16.67 -2.89 -6.27
CA ARG A 165 -18.08 -3.34 -6.24
C ARG A 165 -19.02 -2.35 -5.56
N ILE A 166 -18.61 -1.74 -4.44
CA ILE A 166 -19.43 -0.76 -3.71
C ILE A 166 -19.74 0.45 -4.58
N TRP A 167 -18.79 0.87 -5.42
CA TRP A 167 -18.93 2.04 -6.27
C TRP A 167 -19.34 1.72 -7.71
N GLY A 168 -19.62 0.46 -8.02
CA GLY A 168 -20.13 0.02 -9.32
C GLY A 168 -19.07 -0.11 -10.42
N LEU A 169 -17.85 -0.53 -10.04
CA LEU A 169 -16.72 -0.86 -10.92
C LEU A 169 -16.41 -2.35 -10.90
#